data_AF-A0A2P2BSE8-F1
#
_entry.id   AF-A0A2P2BSE8-F1
#
_cell.length_a   1.000
_cell.length_b   1.000
_cell.length_c   1.000
_cell.angle_alpha   90.00
_cell.angle_beta   90.00
_cell.angle_gamma   90.00
#
_symmetry.space_group_name_H-M   'P 1'
#
loop_
_entity.id
_entity.type
_entity.pdbx_description
1 polymer ?
#
loop_
_entity_poly.entity_id
_entity_poly.type
_entity_poly.pdbx_seq_one_letter_code
_entity_poly.pdbx_strand_id
1 'polypeptide(L)'
;MKAKSKDNVVISSLLFSILALVAYKLFYDVNMPLFWVAFVCERLYSLGAKEDFDRCLDDLDYDEDNKKILIKIIGLIVIIIGIFIYITFTEPKILIYIAIGEVVDIIIQKPYKKLINKDN
;
A
#
# COMPACT_ATOMS: atom_id res chain seq x y z
N MET A 1 9.99 23.74 0.87
CA MET A 1 8.52 23.53 0.88
C MET A 1 8.04 22.29 0.09
N LYS A 2 8.88 21.64 -0.74
CA LYS A 2 8.52 20.44 -1.53
C LYS A 2 8.60 19.09 -0.77
N ALA A 3 9.51 18.92 0.20
CA ALA A 3 9.70 17.65 0.94
C ALA A 3 8.47 17.27 1.79
N LYS A 4 7.95 18.21 2.59
CA LYS A 4 6.79 18.03 3.48
C LYS A 4 5.49 17.56 2.79
N SER A 5 5.38 17.76 1.46
CA SER A 5 4.23 17.29 0.68
C SER A 5 4.33 15.80 0.31
N LYS A 6 5.55 15.29 0.10
CA LYS A 6 5.78 13.90 -0.35
C LYS A 6 5.67 12.91 0.81
N ASP A 7 6.17 13.28 1.99
CA ASP A 7 6.07 12.46 3.21
C ASP A 7 4.60 12.15 3.55
N ASN A 8 3.73 13.13 3.36
CA ASN A 8 2.29 12.99 3.58
C ASN A 8 1.65 11.99 2.62
N VAL A 9 2.15 11.88 1.38
CA VAL A 9 1.64 10.90 0.39
C VAL A 9 1.99 9.49 0.85
N VAL A 10 3.25 9.25 1.25
CA VAL A 10 3.68 7.94 1.75
C VAL A 10 2.94 7.54 3.02
N ILE A 11 2.83 8.44 4.00
CA ILE A 11 2.09 8.17 5.23
C ILE A 11 0.61 7.90 4.92
N SER A 12 0.00 8.68 4.02
CA SER A 12 -1.39 8.45 3.60
C SER A 12 -1.56 7.09 2.92
N SER A 13 -0.56 6.65 2.16
CA SER A 13 -0.55 5.33 1.53
C SER A 13 -0.55 4.22 2.55
N LEU A 14 0.35 4.30 3.53
CA LEU A 14 0.45 3.29 4.58
C LEU A 14 -0.82 3.23 5.43
N LEU A 15 -1.41 4.39 5.76
CA LEU A 15 -2.69 4.46 6.45
C LEU A 15 -3.83 3.85 5.61
N PHE A 16 -3.82 4.08 4.30
CA PHE A 16 -4.78 3.49 3.39
C PHE A 16 -4.64 1.97 3.31
N SER A 17 -3.41 1.44 3.27
CA SER A 17 -3.15 0.00 3.33
C SER A 17 -3.66 -0.62 4.64
N ILE A 18 -3.47 0.06 5.78
CA ILE A 18 -4.05 -0.39 7.07
C ILE A 18 -5.57 -0.44 6.99
N LEU A 19 -6.20 0.63 6.49
CA LEU A 19 -7.67 0.70 6.35
C LEU A 19 -8.20 -0.39 5.42
N ALA A 20 -7.51 -0.66 4.30
CA ALA A 20 -7.88 -1.71 3.37
C ALA A 20 -7.78 -3.10 3.99
N LEU A 21 -6.69 -3.41 4.70
CA LEU A 21 -6.55 -4.70 5.40
C LEU A 21 -7.63 -4.90 6.47
N VAL A 22 -7.96 -3.84 7.21
CA VAL A 22 -9.07 -3.86 8.18
C VAL A 22 -10.40 -4.07 7.45
N ALA A 23 -10.64 -3.39 6.34
CA ALA A 23 -11.84 -3.55 5.52
C ALA A 23 -11.96 -4.96 4.95
N TYR A 24 -10.86 -5.58 4.50
CA TYR A 24 -10.85 -6.96 4.03
C TYR A 24 -11.37 -7.90 5.10
N LYS A 25 -10.81 -7.81 6.30
CA LYS A 25 -11.26 -8.61 7.44
C LYS A 25 -12.72 -8.35 7.81
N LEU A 26 -13.15 -7.08 7.84
CA LEU A 26 -14.53 -6.74 8.27
C LEU A 26 -15.59 -7.16 7.24
N PHE A 27 -15.28 -7.09 5.95
CA PHE A 27 -16.26 -7.30 4.89
C PHE A 27 -16.22 -8.68 4.25
N TYR A 28 -15.12 -9.43 4.39
CA TYR A 28 -14.97 -10.73 3.74
C TYR A 28 -16.15 -11.67 4.01
N ASP A 29 -16.54 -11.87 5.26
CA ASP A 29 -17.66 -12.75 5.62
C ASP A 29 -19.02 -12.02 5.77
N VAL A 30 -19.03 -10.68 5.76
CA VAL A 30 -20.23 -9.87 6.02
C VAL A 30 -20.85 -9.31 4.74
N ASN A 31 -20.04 -8.81 3.81
CA ASN A 31 -20.50 -8.12 2.62
C ASN A 31 -19.46 -8.20 1.49
N MET A 32 -19.58 -9.24 0.67
CA MET A 32 -18.70 -9.48 -0.47
C MET A 32 -18.62 -8.30 -1.46
N PRO A 33 -19.73 -7.61 -1.83
CA PRO A 33 -19.63 -6.40 -2.64
C PRO A 33 -18.73 -5.31 -2.04
N LEU A 34 -18.85 -5.03 -0.74
CA LEU A 34 -17.98 -4.04 -0.07
C LEU A 34 -16.52 -4.52 0.01
N PHE A 35 -16.30 -5.83 0.20
CA PHE A 35 -14.96 -6.41 0.10
C PHE A 35 -14.34 -6.13 -1.28
N TRP A 36 -15.07 -6.38 -2.36
CA TRP A 36 -14.58 -6.13 -3.73
C TRP A 36 -14.33 -4.65 -4.00
N VAL A 37 -15.18 -3.75 -3.49
CA VAL A 37 -14.94 -2.30 -3.61
C VAL A 37 -13.65 -1.91 -2.89
N ALA A 38 -13.46 -2.35 -1.64
CA ALA A 38 -12.23 -2.09 -0.89
C ALA A 38 -11.01 -2.66 -1.65
N PHE A 39 -11.16 -3.85 -2.23
CA PHE A 39 -10.11 -4.53 -2.97
C PHE A 39 -9.67 -3.73 -4.20
N VAL A 40 -10.61 -3.34 -5.06
CA VAL A 40 -10.30 -2.58 -6.27
C VAL A 40 -9.70 -1.21 -5.92
N CYS A 41 -10.26 -0.52 -4.92
CA CYS A 41 -9.74 0.78 -4.48
C CYS A 41 -8.28 0.69 -3.99
N GLU A 42 -7.96 -0.33 -3.19
CA GLU A 42 -6.59 -0.53 -2.71
C GLU A 42 -5.61 -0.87 -3.83
N ARG A 43 -6.01 -1.69 -4.81
CA ARG A 43 -5.17 -1.98 -5.98
C ARG A 43 -4.86 -0.73 -6.81
N LEU A 44 -5.89 0.06 -7.12
CA LEU A 44 -5.73 1.30 -7.91
C LEU A 44 -4.79 2.29 -7.23
N TYR A 45 -4.88 2.40 -5.91
CA TYR A 45 -4.03 3.28 -5.13
C TYR A 45 -2.58 2.75 -5.02
N SER A 46 -2.41 1.45 -4.75
CA SER A 46 -1.11 0.78 -4.63
C SER A 46 -0.25 0.91 -5.89
N LEU A 47 -0.87 0.87 -7.09
CA LEU A 47 -0.18 1.03 -8.37
C LEU A 47 0.59 2.35 -8.49
N GLY A 48 0.05 3.46 -7.96
CA GLY A 48 0.72 4.76 -7.97
C GLY A 48 1.67 4.96 -6.78
N ALA A 49 1.29 4.44 -5.62
CA ALA A 49 2.01 4.71 -4.37
C ALA A 49 3.40 4.05 -4.28
N LYS A 50 3.65 2.96 -5.01
CA LYS A 50 4.93 2.24 -4.95
C LYS A 50 6.11 3.09 -5.40
N GLU A 51 5.98 3.82 -6.51
CA GLU A 51 7.07 4.67 -7.01
C GLU A 51 7.32 5.89 -6.12
N ASP A 52 6.25 6.44 -5.53
CA ASP A 52 6.36 7.53 -4.56
C ASP A 52 7.00 7.08 -3.26
N PHE A 53 6.75 5.83 -2.84
CA PHE A 53 7.38 5.22 -1.67
C PHE A 53 8.87 5.02 -1.86
N ASP A 54 9.29 4.42 -2.98
CA ASP A 54 10.70 4.19 -3.28
C ASP A 54 11.48 5.52 -3.36
N ARG A 55 10.91 6.52 -4.06
CA ARG A 55 11.52 7.86 -4.13
C ARG A 55 11.58 8.56 -2.77
N CYS A 56 10.57 8.37 -1.92
CA CYS A 56 10.56 8.97 -0.58
C CYS A 56 11.64 8.36 0.31
N LEU A 57 11.92 7.06 0.18
CA LEU A 57 13.02 6.41 0.88
C LEU A 57 14.38 6.88 0.37
N ASP A 58 14.53 7.08 -0.94
CA ASP A 58 15.77 7.59 -1.53
C ASP A 58 16.03 9.07 -1.17
N ASP A 59 14.97 9.88 -1.06
CA ASP A 59 15.05 11.32 -0.69
C ASP A 59 15.27 11.54 0.83
N LEU A 60 15.19 10.51 1.67
CA LEU A 60 15.33 10.59 3.13
C LEU A 60 16.81 10.68 3.55
N ASP A 61 17.37 11.89 3.48
CA ASP A 61 18.66 12.20 4.11
C ASP A 61 18.58 12.06 5.64
N TYR A 62 19.64 11.58 6.27
CA TYR A 62 19.69 11.22 7.70
C TYR A 62 19.86 12.47 8.62
N ASP A 63 18.90 13.40 8.57
CA ASP A 63 18.80 14.54 9.49
C ASP A 63 17.83 14.28 10.67
N GLU A 64 17.83 15.17 11.67
CA GLU A 64 17.02 15.02 12.89
C GLU A 64 15.49 15.06 12.68
N ASP A 65 15.02 15.82 11.68
CA ASP A 65 13.59 15.94 11.37
C ASP A 65 13.11 14.77 10.50
N ASN A 66 13.92 14.34 9.53
CA ASN A 66 13.72 13.16 8.71
C ASN A 66 13.72 11.86 9.54
N LYS A 67 14.53 11.81 10.60
CA LYS A 67 14.56 10.66 11.53
C LYS A 67 13.20 10.40 12.18
N LYS A 68 12.46 11.44 12.56
CA LYS A 68 11.11 11.29 13.14
C LYS A 68 10.10 10.73 12.13
N ILE A 69 10.21 11.14 10.87
CA ILE A 69 9.35 10.67 9.79
C ILE A 69 9.67 9.21 9.46
N LEU A 70 10.94 8.86 9.35
CA LEU A 70 11.39 7.49 9.14
C LEU A 70 10.89 6.54 10.25
N ILE A 71 11.00 6.93 11.52
CA ILE A 71 10.48 6.13 12.65
C ILE A 71 8.96 5.92 12.52
N LYS A 72 8.21 6.94 12.10
CA LYS A 72 6.76 6.81 11.86
C LYS A 72 6.47 5.83 10.72
N ILE A 73 7.18 5.93 9.60
CA ILE A 73 7.03 5.03 8.45
C ILE A 73 7.29 3.58 8.89
N ILE A 74 8.40 3.33 9.59
CA ILE A 74 8.74 2.00 10.13
C ILE A 74 7.64 1.50 11.07
N GLY A 75 7.15 2.36 11.99
CA GLY A 75 6.06 2.01 12.90
C GLY A 75 4.79 1.58 12.16
N LEU A 76 4.40 2.30 11.11
CA LEU A 76 3.25 1.95 10.29
C LEU A 76 3.46 0.62 9.54
N ILE A 77 4.65 0.36 9.01
CA ILE A 77 4.98 -0.91 8.35
C ILE A 77 4.86 -2.08 9.34
N VAL A 78 5.36 -1.92 10.57
CA VAL A 78 5.23 -2.94 11.62
C VAL A 78 3.76 -3.23 11.94
N ILE A 79 2.91 -2.20 11.99
CA ILE A 79 1.46 -2.36 12.18
C ILE A 79 0.84 -3.15 11.02
N ILE A 80 1.16 -2.80 9.77
CA ILE A 80 0.68 -3.51 8.57
C ILE A 80 1.06 -4.99 8.65
N ILE A 81 2.33 -5.29 8.95
CA ILE A 81 2.82 -6.67 9.11
C ILE A 81 2.05 -7.39 10.21
N GLY A 82 1.82 -6.74 11.35
CA GLY A 82 1.04 -7.33 12.46
C GLY A 82 -0.39 -7.67 12.05
N ILE A 83 -1.09 -6.78 11.34
CA ILE A 83 -2.44 -7.02 10.81
C ILE A 83 -2.42 -8.16 9.78
N PHE A 84 -1.44 -8.16 8.88
CA PHE A 84 -1.29 -9.20 7.87
C PHE A 84 -1.08 -10.59 8.47
N ILE A 85 -0.19 -10.71 9.46
CA ILE A 85 0.03 -11.95 10.22
C ILE A 85 -1.27 -12.38 10.91
N TYR A 86 -1.97 -11.44 11.55
CA TYR A 86 -3.23 -11.72 12.20
C TYR A 86 -4.28 -12.27 11.22
N ILE A 87 -4.45 -11.64 10.05
CA ILE A 87 -5.37 -12.10 8.99
C ILE A 87 -4.96 -13.48 8.48
N THR A 88 -3.66 -13.72 8.30
CA THR A 88 -3.12 -15.02 7.88
C THR A 88 -3.59 -16.16 8.78
N PHE A 89 -3.58 -15.96 10.10
CA PHE A 89 -3.98 -17.00 11.05
C PHE A 89 -5.49 -17.11 11.26
N THR A 90 -6.23 -16.00 11.12
CA THR A 90 -7.68 -15.99 11.37
C THR A 90 -8.50 -16.34 10.14
N GLU A 91 -8.10 -15.81 8.98
CA GLU A 91 -8.85 -15.93 7.72
C GLU A 91 -7.89 -16.15 6.54
N PRO A 92 -7.24 -17.33 6.46
CA PRO A 92 -6.21 -17.62 5.45
C PRO A 92 -6.72 -17.52 4.00
N LYS A 93 -8.05 -17.61 3.79
CA LYS A 93 -8.68 -17.45 2.47
C LYS A 93 -8.52 -16.04 1.92
N ILE A 94 -8.46 -15.00 2.76
CA ILE A 94 -8.21 -13.62 2.34
C ILE A 94 -6.85 -13.52 1.61
N LEU A 95 -5.87 -14.32 2.01
CA LEU A 95 -4.55 -14.33 1.37
C LEU A 95 -4.59 -14.71 -0.10
N ILE A 96 -5.54 -15.56 -0.52
CA ILE A 96 -5.71 -15.93 -1.92
C ILE A 96 -6.09 -14.69 -2.73
N TYR A 97 -6.99 -13.86 -2.21
CA TYR A 97 -7.40 -12.63 -2.87
C TYR A 97 -6.26 -11.61 -2.92
N ILE A 98 -5.50 -11.46 -1.83
CA ILE A 98 -4.32 -10.58 -1.80
C ILE A 98 -3.29 -11.04 -2.85
N ALA A 99 -2.99 -12.34 -2.93
CA ALA A 99 -2.06 -12.90 -3.91
C ALA A 99 -2.56 -12.73 -5.35
N ILE A 100 -3.86 -12.94 -5.61
CA ILE A 100 -4.45 -12.65 -6.92
C ILE A 100 -4.28 -11.17 -7.27
N GLY A 101 -4.51 -10.27 -6.30
CA GLY A 101 -4.30 -8.84 -6.46
C GLY A 101 -2.88 -8.51 -6.89
N GLU A 102 -1.87 -9.08 -6.25
CA GLU A 102 -0.46 -8.85 -6.62
C GLU A 102 -0.15 -9.34 -8.04
N VAL A 103 -0.69 -10.50 -8.43
CA VAL A 103 -0.54 -11.01 -9.80
C VAL A 103 -1.19 -10.06 -10.81
N VAL A 104 -2.38 -9.54 -10.51
CA VAL A 104 -3.07 -8.53 -11.33
C VAL A 104 -2.23 -7.26 -11.42
N ASP A 105 -1.69 -6.76 -10.31
CA ASP A 105 -0.84 -5.56 -10.29
C ASP A 105 0.39 -5.73 -11.18
N ILE A 106 1.07 -6.88 -11.11
CA ILE A 106 2.23 -7.18 -11.98
C ILE A 106 1.84 -7.20 -13.46
N ILE A 107 0.68 -7.78 -13.78
CA ILE A 107 0.17 -7.84 -15.16
C ILE A 107 -0.16 -6.43 -15.67
N ILE A 108 -0.74 -5.56 -14.85
CA ILE A 108 -1.13 -4.19 -15.21
C ILE A 108 0.10 -3.26 -15.27
N GLN A 109 1.09 -3.43 -14.40
CA GLN A 109 2.30 -2.59 -14.39
C GLN A 109 3.15 -2.77 -15.65
N LYS A 110 3.22 -3.98 -16.22
CA LYS A 110 3.98 -4.26 -17.46
C LYS A 110 3.59 -3.36 -18.65
N PRO A 111 2.31 -3.28 -19.05
CA PRO A 111 1.88 -2.37 -20.12
C PRO A 111 1.94 -0.90 -19.68
N TYR A 112 1.65 -0.58 -18.41
CA TYR A 112 1.69 0.80 -17.91
C TYR A 112 3.09 1.43 -18.02
N LYS A 113 4.15 0.73 -17.58
CA LYS A 113 5.54 1.18 -17.74
C LYS A 113 5.96 1.29 -19.21
N LYS A 114 5.41 0.44 -20.09
CA LYS A 114 5.68 0.46 -21.53
C LYS A 114 5.01 1.64 -22.24
N LEU A 115 3.89 2.15 -21.71
CA LEU A 115 3.21 3.35 -22.20
C LEU A 115 3.94 4.62 -21.75
N ILE A 116 4.32 4.71 -20.47
CA ILE A 116 5.04 5.88 -19.93
C ILE A 116 6.42 6.06 -20.59
N ASN A 117 7.16 4.99 -20.84
CA ASN A 117 8.47 5.06 -21.52
C ASN A 117 8.39 5.32 -23.02
N LYS A 118 7.19 5.38 -23.61
CA LYS A 118 6.99 5.69 -25.03
C LYS A 118 6.76 7.19 -25.27
N ASP A 119 6.44 7.92 -24.20
CA ASP A 119 6.16 9.37 -24.21
C ASP A 119 7.34 10.21 -23.66
N ASN A 120 8.48 9.57 -23.35
CA ASN A 120 9.78 10.20 -23.07
C ASN A 120 10.76 9.92 -24.21
#